data_AF-B0T9C4-F1
#
_entry.id   AF-B0T9C4-F1
#
_cell.length_a   1.000
_cell.length_b   1.000
_cell.length_c   1.000
_cell.angle_alpha   90.00
_cell.angle_beta   90.00
_cell.angle_gamma   90.00
#
_symmetry.space_group_name_H-M   'P 1'
#
loop_
_entity.id
_entity.type
_entity.pdbx_description
1 polymer ?
#
loop_
_entity_poly.entity_id
_entity_poly.type
_entity_poly.pdbx_seq_one_letter_code
_entity_poly.pdbx_strand_id
1 'polypeptide(L)'
;MVSSTFTVGAAMTLTKSELAIAALAAAALTVLCVGVGVAVAPHGPDEKVYWLTAAGDAAKLLTFTLAVPAAILALYNHRRGLDQQTKAVAQQAASDLWKRREYVAKATAELEADPSNRFAMSLLDYNARRLKLPGSDVLERFDEDDIVLALAPKAVRGQYKLTETAIRDCFDSLFNALDRLGVMLETGLLTWEDLYPYIGYWLELLEPAPRERSDAFGAAIRLYVENFHFEKLAGLMARAQVPTALDGDEGKLIAGHVGAILKKRRAAAAATARDAPPAHKPDRPPKPKAAGKKPRKPRGDGGAAA
;
A
#
# COMPACT_ATOMS: atom_id res chain seq x y z
N MET A 1 14.11 6.05 6.25
CA MET A 1 14.71 5.68 7.54
C MET A 1 14.28 6.71 8.59
N VAL A 2 13.07 6.57 9.12
CA VAL A 2 12.65 7.34 10.29
C VAL A 2 13.22 6.59 11.48
N SER A 3 14.28 7.13 12.08
CA SER A 3 14.78 6.67 13.36
C SER A 3 13.73 7.09 14.40
N SER A 4 12.70 6.27 14.57
CA SER A 4 11.84 6.32 15.74
C SER A 4 12.70 5.88 16.91
N THR A 5 13.38 6.84 17.52
CA THR A 5 13.80 6.77 18.92
C THR A 5 12.54 6.51 19.75
N PHE A 6 12.18 5.23 19.87
CA PHE A 6 11.26 4.77 20.87
C PHE A 6 12.00 4.95 22.19
N THR A 7 11.86 6.13 22.79
CA THR A 7 12.12 6.34 24.20
C THR A 7 11.21 5.36 24.94
N VAL A 8 11.73 4.16 25.23
CA VAL A 8 11.22 3.28 26.28
C VAL A 8 11.57 3.95 27.60
N GLY A 9 10.92 5.09 27.85
CA GLY A 9 10.89 5.79 29.12
C GLY A 9 9.75 5.25 29.98
N ALA A 10 9.56 3.93 30.02
CA ALA A 10 8.77 3.32 31.07
C ALA A 10 9.72 2.99 32.22
N ALA A 11 10.26 4.05 32.85
CA ALA A 11 10.72 3.92 34.22
C ALA A 11 9.48 3.49 35.01
N MET A 12 9.42 2.21 35.37
CA MET A 12 8.41 1.67 36.29
C MET A 12 8.64 2.37 37.62
N THR A 13 8.06 3.57 37.77
CA THR A 13 7.80 4.12 39.08
C THR A 13 6.88 3.10 39.73
N LEU A 14 7.40 2.35 40.71
CA LEU A 14 6.58 1.93 41.83
C LEU A 14 5.66 3.11 42.11
N THR A 15 4.35 2.92 41.94
CA THR A 15 3.43 4.04 42.11
C THR A 15 3.73 4.62 43.48
N LYS A 16 3.78 5.95 43.62
CA LYS A 16 4.14 6.58 44.91
C LYS A 16 3.37 5.98 46.08
N SER A 17 2.15 5.48 45.82
CA SER A 17 1.33 4.68 46.71
C SER A 17 1.95 3.36 47.18
N GLU A 18 2.56 2.54 46.33
CA GLU A 18 3.14 1.25 46.72
C GLU A 18 4.40 1.42 47.57
N LEU A 19 5.26 2.38 47.20
CA LEU A 19 6.40 2.79 48.02
C LEU A 19 5.95 3.38 49.37
N ALA A 20 4.90 4.21 49.37
CA ALA A 20 4.34 4.77 50.59
C ALA A 20 3.72 3.71 51.50
N ILE A 21 3.03 2.70 50.96
CA ILE A 21 2.43 1.61 51.73
C ILE A 21 3.51 0.73 52.36
N ALA A 22 4.55 0.37 51.61
CA ALA A 22 5.68 -0.40 52.14
C ALA A 22 6.43 0.38 53.24
N ALA A 23 6.65 1.69 53.04
CA ALA A 23 7.29 2.56 54.02
C ALA A 23 6.43 2.74 55.29
N LEU A 24 5.12 2.95 55.15
CA LEU A 24 4.19 3.05 56.28
C LEU A 24 4.10 1.75 57.08
N ALA A 25 4.08 0.60 56.41
CA ALA A 25 4.06 -0.69 57.07
C ALA A 25 5.34 -0.95 57.88
N ALA A 26 6.51 -0.62 57.33
CA ALA A 26 7.78 -0.73 58.04
C ALA A 26 7.86 0.25 59.24
N ALA A 27 7.41 1.50 59.06
CA ALA A 27 7.39 2.50 60.12
C ALA A 27 6.45 2.11 61.28
N ALA A 28 5.24 1.65 60.97
CA ALA A 28 4.26 1.22 61.96
C ALA A 28 4.77 0.01 62.78
N LEU A 29 5.41 -0.95 62.13
CA LEU A 29 6.00 -2.12 62.79
C LEU A 29 7.12 -1.72 63.77
N THR A 30 7.99 -0.79 63.35
CA THR A 30 9.10 -0.29 64.17
C THR A 30 8.60 0.40 65.44
N VAL A 31 7.58 1.28 65.31
CA VAL A 31 6.96 1.97 66.45
C VAL A 31 6.33 0.98 67.42
N LEU A 32 5.68 -0.08 66.91
CA LEU A 32 5.01 -1.07 67.74
C LEU A 32 6.02 -1.94 68.52
N CYS A 33 7.15 -2.31 67.90
CA CYS A 33 8.24 -3.03 68.56
C CYS A 33 8.91 -2.20 69.66
N VAL A 34 9.16 -0.90 69.42
CA VAL A 34 9.76 0.00 70.43
C VAL A 34 8.79 0.24 71.58
N GLY A 35 7.50 0.47 71.29
CA GLY A 35 6.48 0.71 72.31
C GLY A 35 6.28 -0.47 73.28
N VAL A 36 6.27 -1.70 72.75
CA VAL A 36 6.14 -2.92 73.59
C VAL A 36 7.40 -3.18 74.40
N GLY A 37 8.60 -2.93 73.85
CA GLY A 37 9.86 -3.08 74.58
C GLY A 37 9.98 -2.15 75.79
N VAL A 38 9.45 -0.92 75.71
CA VAL A 38 9.46 0.05 76.82
C VAL A 38 8.44 -0.33 77.90
N ALA A 39 7.30 -0.92 77.54
CA ALA A 39 6.23 -1.24 78.48
C ALA A 39 6.49 -2.46 79.38
N VAL A 40 7.43 -3.34 79.00
CA VAL A 40 7.63 -4.65 79.67
C VAL A 40 8.96 -4.73 80.46
N ALA A 41 9.78 -3.69 80.47
CA ALA A 41 11.11 -3.73 81.08
C ALA A 41 11.07 -3.77 82.64
N PRO A 42 11.71 -4.76 83.30
CA PRO A 42 11.81 -4.82 84.77
C PRO A 42 12.73 -3.73 85.35
N HIS A 43 12.53 -3.37 86.62
CA HIS A 43 13.12 -2.18 87.23
C HIS A 43 14.58 -2.32 87.74
N GLY A 44 15.25 -3.46 87.56
CA GLY A 44 16.65 -3.67 87.99
C GLY A 44 17.72 -3.16 87.00
N PRO A 45 18.82 -2.52 87.43
CA PRO A 45 19.81 -1.90 86.54
C PRO A 45 20.57 -2.89 85.63
N ASP A 46 20.86 -4.11 86.09
CA ASP A 46 21.60 -5.11 85.31
C ASP A 46 20.72 -5.99 84.41
N GLU A 47 19.43 -6.14 84.72
CA GLU A 47 18.47 -6.89 83.86
C GLU A 47 17.99 -6.08 82.64
N LYS A 48 18.02 -4.75 82.72
CA LYS A 48 17.58 -3.86 81.62
C LYS A 48 18.40 -4.06 80.34
N VAL A 49 19.70 -4.32 80.46
CA VAL A 49 20.58 -4.53 79.30
C VAL A 49 20.18 -5.79 78.53
N TYR A 50 19.84 -6.86 79.25
CA TYR A 50 19.48 -8.15 78.65
C TYR A 50 18.14 -8.08 77.90
N TRP A 51 17.14 -7.41 78.48
CA TRP A 51 15.84 -7.22 77.83
C TRP A 51 15.90 -6.31 76.61
N LEU A 52 16.74 -5.26 76.64
CA LEU A 52 16.96 -4.40 75.48
C LEU A 52 17.61 -5.16 74.32
N THR A 53 18.59 -6.02 74.59
CA THR A 53 19.20 -6.86 73.55
C THR A 53 18.22 -7.90 73.00
N ALA A 54 17.45 -8.58 73.86
CA ALA A 54 16.47 -9.58 73.44
C ALA A 54 15.31 -8.96 72.65
N ALA A 55 14.81 -7.79 73.04
CA ALA A 55 13.79 -7.05 72.30
C ALA A 55 14.33 -6.56 70.94
N GLY A 56 15.59 -6.12 70.89
CA GLY A 56 16.26 -5.76 69.64
C GLY A 56 16.37 -6.94 68.67
N ASP A 57 16.73 -8.12 69.16
CA ASP A 57 16.84 -9.32 68.33
C ASP A 57 15.48 -9.86 67.89
N ALA A 58 14.46 -9.81 68.77
CA ALA A 58 13.08 -10.14 68.39
C ALA A 58 12.52 -9.19 67.32
N ALA A 59 12.81 -7.89 67.43
CA ALA A 59 12.39 -6.89 66.43
C ALA A 59 13.06 -7.11 65.07
N LYS A 60 14.35 -7.47 65.04
CA LYS A 60 15.05 -7.86 63.80
C LYS A 60 14.41 -9.09 63.16
N LEU A 61 14.08 -10.09 63.96
CA LEU A 61 13.48 -11.34 63.49
C LEU A 61 12.08 -11.10 62.91
N LEU A 62 11.26 -10.29 63.58
CA LEU A 62 9.94 -9.86 63.09
C LEU A 62 10.04 -9.03 61.80
N THR A 63 11.02 -8.13 61.72
CA THR A 63 11.25 -7.34 60.49
C THR A 63 11.63 -8.26 59.34
N PHE A 64 12.51 -9.25 59.57
CA PHE A 64 12.92 -10.19 58.54
C PHE A 64 11.76 -11.08 58.07
N THR A 65 10.92 -11.57 58.99
CA THR A 65 9.77 -12.44 58.65
C THR A 65 8.68 -11.71 57.88
N LEU A 66 8.58 -10.38 57.97
CA LEU A 66 7.60 -9.60 57.19
C LEU A 66 8.21 -8.98 55.93
N ALA A 67 9.45 -8.48 56.00
CA ALA A 67 10.12 -7.84 54.88
C ALA A 67 10.42 -8.83 53.74
N VAL A 68 10.84 -10.06 54.06
CA VAL A 68 11.17 -11.06 53.04
C VAL A 68 9.92 -11.48 52.24
N PRO A 69 8.78 -11.87 52.85
CA PRO A 69 7.55 -12.14 52.09
C PRO A 69 7.03 -10.94 51.31
N ALA A 70 7.12 -9.72 51.86
CA ALA A 70 6.74 -8.51 51.14
C ALA A 70 7.60 -8.28 49.90
N ALA A 71 8.92 -8.47 50.00
CA ALA A 71 9.84 -8.38 48.88
C ALA A 71 9.58 -9.48 47.83
N ILE A 72 9.29 -10.72 48.26
CA ILE A 72 8.92 -11.81 47.36
C ILE A 72 7.61 -11.50 46.62
N LEU A 73 6.60 -10.99 47.32
CA LEU A 73 5.33 -10.59 46.71
C LEU A 73 5.51 -9.44 45.72
N ALA A 74 6.34 -8.45 46.05
CA ALA A 74 6.67 -7.35 45.14
C ALA A 74 7.37 -7.86 43.87
N LEU A 75 8.36 -8.75 44.00
CA LEU A 75 9.04 -9.38 42.87
C LEU A 75 8.08 -10.23 42.02
N TYR A 76 7.17 -10.98 42.65
CA TYR A 76 6.15 -11.76 41.96
C TYR A 76 5.20 -10.87 41.17
N ASN A 77 4.68 -9.81 41.77
CA ASN A 77 3.79 -8.85 41.10
C ASN A 77 4.51 -8.13 39.96
N HIS A 78 5.78 -7.76 40.16
CA HIS A 78 6.60 -7.15 39.11
C HIS A 78 6.76 -8.10 37.90
N ARG A 79 7.13 -9.37 38.15
CA ARG A 79 7.22 -10.38 37.09
C ARG A 79 5.90 -10.58 36.35
N ARG A 80 4.78 -10.67 37.09
CA ARG A 80 3.45 -10.78 36.49
C ARG A 80 3.10 -9.55 35.65
N GLY A 81 3.50 -8.35 36.08
CA GLY A 81 3.35 -7.12 35.31
C GLY A 81 4.13 -7.15 33.99
N LEU A 82 5.37 -7.64 34.00
CA LEU A 82 6.17 -7.85 32.78
C LEU A 82 5.51 -8.87 31.84
N ASP A 83 5.00 -9.97 32.39
CA ASP A 83 4.28 -10.99 31.61
C ASP A 83 2.98 -10.43 30.99
N GLN A 84 2.31 -9.48 31.66
CA GLN A 84 1.13 -8.79 31.11
C GLN A 84 1.52 -7.80 30.02
N GLN A 85 2.59 -7.04 30.20
CA GLN A 85 3.10 -6.09 29.20
C GLN A 85 3.53 -6.79 27.92
N THR A 86 4.27 -7.90 28.03
CA THR A 86 4.70 -8.70 26.88
C THR A 86 3.52 -9.28 26.11
N LYS A 87 2.48 -9.78 26.81
CA LYS A 87 1.23 -10.23 26.18
C LYS A 87 0.49 -9.09 25.49
N ALA A 88 0.41 -7.92 26.09
CA ALA A 88 -0.24 -6.75 25.50
C ALA A 88 0.46 -6.31 24.21
N VAL A 89 1.80 -6.25 24.20
CA VAL A 89 2.60 -5.97 23.00
C VAL A 89 2.37 -7.02 21.92
N ALA A 90 2.38 -8.30 22.27
CA ALA A 90 2.12 -9.39 21.32
C ALA A 90 0.70 -9.32 20.72
N GLN A 91 -0.31 -9.03 21.54
CA GLN A 91 -1.70 -8.89 21.09
C GLN A 91 -1.88 -7.66 20.19
N GLN A 92 -1.22 -6.54 20.51
CA GLN A 92 -1.21 -5.36 19.66
C GLN A 92 -0.55 -5.65 18.31
N ALA A 93 0.61 -6.30 18.30
CA ALA A 93 1.29 -6.70 17.06
C ALA A 93 0.43 -7.63 16.18
N ALA A 94 -0.29 -8.56 16.80
CA ALA A 94 -1.23 -9.43 16.09
C ALA A 94 -2.43 -8.65 15.51
N SER A 95 -2.98 -7.69 16.27
CA SER A 95 -4.06 -6.81 15.79
C SER A 95 -3.61 -5.95 14.62
N ASP A 96 -2.40 -5.38 14.69
CA ASP A 96 -1.85 -4.53 13.63
C ASP A 96 -1.54 -5.35 12.37
N LEU A 97 -1.05 -6.59 12.51
CA LEU A 97 -0.89 -7.50 11.37
C LEU A 97 -2.23 -7.81 10.70
N TRP A 98 -3.28 -8.11 11.49
CA TRP A 98 -4.60 -8.39 10.96
C TRP A 98 -5.19 -7.19 10.21
N LYS A 99 -5.09 -5.98 10.77
CA LYS A 99 -5.54 -4.74 10.11
C LYS A 99 -4.80 -4.47 8.80
N ARG A 100 -3.49 -4.71 8.76
CA ARG A 100 -2.70 -4.58 7.52
C ARG A 100 -3.21 -5.54 6.45
N ARG A 101 -3.45 -6.81 6.79
CA ARG A 101 -4.00 -7.80 5.85
C ARG A 101 -5.40 -7.45 5.36
N GLU A 102 -6.26 -6.96 6.25
CA GLU A 102 -7.59 -6.46 5.88
C GLU A 102 -7.49 -5.29 4.88
N TYR A 103 -6.56 -4.37 5.12
CA TYR A 103 -6.32 -3.24 4.24
C TYR A 103 -5.77 -3.67 2.87
N VAL A 104 -4.81 -4.61 2.83
CA VAL A 104 -4.33 -5.20 1.57
C VAL A 104 -5.49 -5.81 0.79
N ALA A 105 -6.28 -6.67 1.44
CA ALA A 105 -7.40 -7.35 0.80
C ALA A 105 -8.42 -6.35 0.23
N LYS A 106 -8.67 -5.25 0.94
CA LYS A 106 -9.53 -4.17 0.46
C LYS A 106 -8.92 -3.45 -0.75
N ALA A 107 -7.65 -3.05 -0.67
CA ALA A 107 -6.97 -2.34 -1.75
C ALA A 107 -6.87 -3.19 -3.02
N THR A 108 -6.63 -4.49 -2.89
CA THR A 108 -6.61 -5.44 -4.02
C THR A 108 -8.01 -5.63 -4.60
N ALA A 109 -9.04 -5.70 -3.76
CA ALA A 109 -10.43 -5.77 -4.22
C ALA A 109 -10.85 -4.49 -4.96
N GLU A 110 -10.42 -3.31 -4.51
CA GLU A 110 -10.66 -2.04 -5.21
C GLU A 110 -9.93 -2.00 -6.57
N LEU A 111 -8.69 -2.50 -6.62
CA LEU A 111 -7.93 -2.64 -7.86
C LEU A 111 -8.68 -3.53 -8.86
N GLU A 112 -9.21 -4.67 -8.43
CA GLU A 112 -9.94 -5.62 -9.29
C GLU A 112 -11.38 -5.18 -9.62
N ALA A 113 -12.00 -4.33 -8.79
CA ALA A 113 -13.36 -3.86 -9.03
C ALA A 113 -13.45 -2.96 -10.27
N ASP A 114 -12.41 -2.16 -10.53
CA ASP A 114 -12.37 -1.24 -11.67
C ASP A 114 -12.32 -2.01 -13.02
N PRO A 115 -13.30 -1.80 -13.91
CA PRO A 115 -13.28 -2.39 -15.26
C PRO A 115 -12.02 -2.05 -16.06
N SER A 116 -11.44 -0.87 -15.87
CA SER A 116 -10.26 -0.37 -16.59
C SER A 116 -9.01 -1.15 -16.16
N ASN A 117 -8.84 -1.36 -14.84
CA ASN A 117 -7.75 -2.16 -14.30
C ASN A 117 -7.87 -3.61 -14.78
N ARG A 118 -9.05 -4.22 -14.69
CA ARG A 118 -9.26 -5.60 -15.19
C ARG A 118 -8.99 -5.74 -16.69
N PHE A 119 -9.33 -4.72 -17.48
CA PHE A 119 -9.03 -4.71 -18.90
C PHE A 119 -7.51 -4.69 -19.15
N ALA A 120 -6.78 -3.78 -18.49
CA ALA A 120 -5.31 -3.72 -18.58
C ALA A 120 -4.64 -5.02 -18.08
N MET A 121 -5.07 -5.55 -16.94
CA MET A 121 -4.61 -6.85 -16.42
C MET A 121 -4.88 -7.98 -17.42
N SER A 122 -6.03 -7.98 -18.10
CA SER A 122 -6.36 -8.97 -19.13
C SER A 122 -5.49 -8.83 -20.39
N LEU A 123 -5.03 -7.62 -20.74
CA LEU A 123 -4.07 -7.41 -21.83
C LEU A 123 -2.65 -7.83 -21.44
N LEU A 124 -2.27 -7.66 -20.18
CA LEU A 124 -1.02 -8.20 -19.63
C LEU A 124 -1.07 -9.74 -19.60
N ASP A 125 -2.24 -10.32 -19.34
CA ASP A 125 -2.40 -11.75 -19.14
C ASP A 125 -2.27 -12.61 -20.43
N TYR A 126 -2.42 -12.00 -21.62
CA TYR A 126 -2.47 -12.73 -22.89
C TYR A 126 -1.67 -12.03 -23.97
N ASN A 127 -1.02 -12.80 -24.85
CA ASN A 127 -0.31 -12.24 -26.01
C ASN A 127 -1.29 -11.70 -27.07
N ALA A 128 -2.48 -12.31 -27.17
CA ALA A 128 -3.61 -11.77 -27.89
C ALA A 128 -4.93 -12.27 -27.29
N ARG A 129 -5.92 -11.39 -27.14
CA ARG A 129 -7.25 -11.76 -26.62
C ARG A 129 -8.36 -10.91 -27.21
N ARG A 130 -9.55 -11.49 -27.34
CA ARG A 130 -10.77 -10.75 -27.67
C ARG A 130 -11.38 -10.18 -26.40
N LEU A 131 -11.46 -8.86 -26.30
CA LEU A 131 -11.96 -8.15 -25.12
C LEU A 131 -12.90 -7.02 -25.55
N LYS A 132 -13.74 -6.56 -24.61
CA LYS A 132 -14.54 -5.35 -24.78
C LYS A 132 -13.80 -4.20 -24.12
N LEU A 133 -13.66 -3.08 -24.81
CA LEU A 133 -13.17 -1.85 -24.16
C LEU A 133 -14.18 -1.40 -23.11
N PRO A 134 -13.74 -0.84 -21.96
CA PRO A 134 -14.65 -0.23 -21.00
C PRO A 134 -15.55 0.80 -21.68
N GLY A 135 -16.87 0.65 -21.54
CA GLY A 135 -17.86 1.50 -22.20
C GLY A 135 -18.20 1.14 -23.65
N SER A 136 -17.59 0.08 -24.22
CA SER A 136 -17.92 -0.45 -25.54
C SER A 136 -18.60 -1.83 -25.44
N ASP A 137 -19.58 -2.07 -26.29
CA ASP A 137 -20.21 -3.39 -26.45
C ASP A 137 -19.51 -4.27 -27.51
N VAL A 138 -18.57 -3.69 -28.25
CA VAL A 138 -17.89 -4.36 -29.36
C VAL A 138 -16.73 -5.21 -28.83
N LEU A 139 -16.72 -6.49 -29.23
CA LEU A 139 -15.66 -7.42 -28.90
C LEU A 139 -14.54 -7.36 -29.96
N GLU A 140 -13.45 -6.69 -29.63
CA GLU A 140 -12.30 -6.48 -30.51
C GLU A 140 -11.14 -7.40 -30.12
N ARG A 141 -10.28 -7.76 -31.08
CA ARG A 141 -9.06 -8.53 -30.82
C ARG A 141 -7.93 -7.55 -30.56
N PHE A 142 -7.29 -7.69 -29.40
CA PHE A 142 -6.11 -6.94 -29.02
C PHE A 142 -4.91 -7.87 -28.96
N ASP A 143 -3.75 -7.38 -29.39
CA ASP A 143 -2.46 -8.06 -29.28
C ASP A 143 -1.40 -7.16 -28.63
N GLU A 144 -0.19 -7.69 -28.48
CA GLU A 144 0.94 -6.94 -27.93
C GLU A 144 1.24 -5.65 -28.73
N ASP A 145 1.09 -5.68 -30.06
CA ASP A 145 1.32 -4.51 -30.92
C ASP A 145 0.39 -3.35 -30.52
N ASP A 146 -0.85 -3.64 -30.14
CA ASP A 146 -1.79 -2.62 -29.64
C ASP A 146 -1.33 -1.97 -28.34
N ILE A 147 -0.75 -2.75 -27.41
CA ILE A 147 -0.21 -2.24 -26.15
C ILE A 147 1.01 -1.34 -26.43
N VAL A 148 1.95 -1.82 -27.25
CA VAL A 148 3.15 -1.04 -27.63
C VAL A 148 2.75 0.27 -28.30
N LEU A 149 1.77 0.26 -29.21
CA LEU A 149 1.29 1.47 -29.88
C LEU A 149 0.61 2.45 -28.91
N ALA A 150 -0.16 1.96 -27.93
CA ALA A 150 -0.87 2.79 -26.97
C ALA A 150 0.08 3.43 -25.94
N LEU A 151 1.09 2.69 -25.49
CA LEU A 151 2.04 3.13 -24.48
C LEU A 151 3.26 3.86 -25.07
N ALA A 152 3.54 3.71 -26.37
CA ALA A 152 4.63 4.44 -27.02
C ALA A 152 4.52 5.97 -26.79
N PRO A 153 5.63 6.66 -26.51
CA PRO A 153 5.63 8.12 -26.35
C PRO A 153 5.06 8.84 -27.57
N LYS A 154 4.40 9.98 -27.34
CA LYS A 154 3.78 10.78 -28.42
C LYS A 154 4.79 11.20 -29.49
N ALA A 155 6.05 11.46 -29.10
CA ALA A 155 7.13 11.78 -30.03
C ALA A 155 7.40 10.67 -31.05
N VAL A 156 7.19 9.41 -30.67
CA VAL A 156 7.39 8.22 -31.52
C VAL A 156 6.11 7.86 -32.28
N ARG A 157 4.97 7.82 -31.59
CA ARG A 157 3.69 7.37 -32.15
C ARG A 157 2.98 8.45 -33.01
N GLY A 158 3.21 9.73 -32.71
CA GLY A 158 2.52 10.86 -33.34
C GLY A 158 1.12 11.08 -32.79
N GLN A 159 0.12 10.48 -33.44
CA GLN A 159 -1.30 10.59 -33.03
C GLN A 159 -1.88 9.22 -32.65
N TYR A 160 -2.56 9.19 -31.51
CA TYR A 160 -3.26 8.01 -31.02
C TYR A 160 -4.64 7.87 -31.67
N LYS A 161 -5.00 6.64 -31.98
CA LYS A 161 -6.38 6.27 -32.34
C LYS A 161 -7.25 6.21 -31.09
N LEU A 162 -8.56 6.24 -31.26
CA LEU A 162 -9.52 6.12 -30.15
C LEU A 162 -9.29 4.85 -29.32
N THR A 163 -9.03 3.72 -29.98
CA THR A 163 -8.74 2.43 -29.34
C THR A 163 -7.43 2.47 -28.55
N GLU A 164 -6.39 3.09 -29.09
CA GLU A 164 -5.09 3.27 -28.42
C GLU A 164 -5.21 4.18 -27.20
N THR A 165 -6.00 5.26 -27.29
CA THR A 165 -6.30 6.14 -26.14
C THR A 165 -7.03 5.37 -25.05
N ALA A 166 -8.04 4.57 -25.39
CA ALA A 166 -8.78 3.79 -24.39
C ALA A 166 -7.90 2.74 -23.69
N ILE A 167 -6.98 2.09 -24.42
CA ILE A 167 -5.99 1.17 -23.82
C ILE A 167 -5.09 1.95 -22.86
N ARG A 168 -4.61 3.13 -23.28
CA ARG A 168 -3.76 3.99 -22.46
C ARG A 168 -4.45 4.39 -21.15
N ASP A 169 -5.70 4.85 -21.22
CA ASP A 169 -6.48 5.23 -20.03
C ASP A 169 -6.64 4.05 -19.05
N CYS A 170 -6.78 2.82 -19.57
CA CYS A 170 -6.84 1.62 -18.74
C CYS A 170 -5.51 1.31 -18.04
N PHE A 171 -4.38 1.46 -18.75
CA PHE A 171 -3.06 1.30 -18.15
C PHE A 171 -2.74 2.41 -17.15
N ASP A 172 -3.14 3.66 -17.41
CA ASP A 172 -3.04 4.76 -16.45
C ASP A 172 -3.78 4.43 -15.15
N SER A 173 -4.99 3.89 -15.26
CA SER A 173 -5.76 3.46 -14.09
C SER A 173 -5.02 2.37 -13.29
N LEU A 174 -4.51 1.35 -13.98
CA LEU A 174 -3.76 0.26 -13.35
C LEU A 174 -2.48 0.77 -12.67
N PHE A 175 -1.69 1.58 -13.37
CA PHE A 175 -0.44 2.12 -12.84
C PHE A 175 -0.65 3.07 -11.67
N ASN A 176 -1.69 3.90 -11.71
CA ASN A 176 -2.11 4.71 -10.56
C ASN A 176 -2.46 3.84 -9.35
N ALA A 177 -3.18 2.73 -9.55
CA ALA A 177 -3.54 1.83 -8.46
C ALA A 177 -2.30 1.15 -7.86
N LEU A 178 -1.37 0.67 -8.69
CA LEU A 178 -0.11 0.09 -8.23
C LEU A 178 0.80 1.12 -7.55
N ASP A 179 0.89 2.34 -8.08
CA ASP A 179 1.70 3.41 -7.49
C ASP A 179 1.21 3.79 -6.08
N ARG A 180 -0.11 3.85 -5.86
CA ARG A 180 -0.70 4.03 -4.52
C ARG A 180 -0.31 2.91 -3.54
N LEU A 181 -0.28 1.65 -3.99
CA LEU A 181 0.21 0.54 -3.17
C LEU A 181 1.71 0.72 -2.84
N GLY A 182 2.48 1.26 -3.78
CA GLY A 182 3.88 1.62 -3.55
C GLY A 182 4.06 2.69 -2.46
N VAL A 183 3.20 3.70 -2.40
CA VAL A 183 3.18 4.71 -1.31
C VAL A 183 2.92 4.03 0.05
N MET A 184 2.02 3.06 0.10
CA MET A 184 1.69 2.34 1.34
C MET A 184 2.88 1.49 1.85
N LEU A 185 3.68 0.92 0.95
CA LEU A 185 4.93 0.26 1.33
C LEU A 185 5.96 1.27 1.86
N GLU A 186 6.12 2.41 1.19
CA GLU A 186 7.11 3.42 1.58
C GLU A 186 6.82 4.03 2.96
N THR A 187 5.53 4.24 3.25
CA THR A 187 5.08 4.73 4.57
C THR A 187 5.15 3.66 5.68
N GLY A 188 5.42 2.39 5.32
CA GLY A 188 5.44 1.27 6.27
C GLY A 188 4.04 0.83 6.72
N LEU A 189 2.98 1.33 6.08
CA LEU A 189 1.62 0.84 6.30
C LEU A 189 1.51 -0.62 5.88
N LEU A 190 2.16 -0.98 4.78
CA LEU A 190 2.27 -2.35 4.27
C LEU A 190 3.73 -2.80 4.24
N THR A 191 3.95 -4.10 4.39
CA THR A 191 5.25 -4.72 4.10
C THR A 191 5.21 -5.39 2.73
N TRP A 192 6.39 -5.65 2.14
CA TRP A 192 6.46 -6.33 0.84
C TRP A 192 5.86 -7.74 0.92
N GLU A 193 6.06 -8.42 2.05
CA GLU A 193 5.54 -9.75 2.36
C GLU A 193 4.01 -9.77 2.43
N ASP A 194 3.39 -8.69 2.90
CA ASP A 194 1.93 -8.56 2.92
C ASP A 194 1.35 -8.38 1.51
N LEU A 195 2.08 -7.68 0.63
CA LEU A 195 1.56 -7.23 -0.66
C LEU A 195 1.89 -8.17 -1.83
N TYR A 196 3.10 -8.74 -1.85
CA TYR A 196 3.61 -9.55 -2.97
C TYR A 196 2.70 -10.72 -3.37
N PRO A 197 2.07 -11.48 -2.45
CA PRO A 197 1.18 -12.58 -2.84
C PRO A 197 0.00 -12.17 -3.74
N TYR A 198 -0.38 -10.89 -3.73
CA TYR A 198 -1.52 -10.38 -4.48
C TYR A 198 -1.13 -9.69 -5.79
N ILE A 199 0.03 -9.02 -5.83
CA ILE A 199 0.44 -8.22 -6.99
C ILE A 199 1.68 -8.75 -7.71
N GLY A 200 2.43 -9.68 -7.10
CA GLY A 200 3.70 -10.18 -7.62
C GLY A 200 3.59 -10.69 -9.05
N TYR A 201 2.57 -11.52 -9.29
CA TYR A 201 2.24 -12.01 -10.63
C TYR A 201 2.06 -10.88 -11.65
N TRP A 202 1.30 -9.84 -11.31
CA TRP A 202 1.03 -8.73 -12.22
C TRP A 202 2.27 -7.88 -12.50
N LEU A 203 3.15 -7.71 -11.50
CA LEU A 203 4.42 -7.01 -11.66
C LEU A 203 5.36 -7.78 -12.57
N GLU A 204 5.47 -9.11 -12.41
CA GLU A 204 6.28 -9.97 -13.27
C GLU A 204 5.82 -9.91 -14.74
N LEU A 205 4.51 -9.76 -14.99
CA LEU A 205 3.97 -9.60 -16.34
C LEU A 205 4.29 -8.25 -17.02
N LEU A 206 4.84 -7.28 -16.28
CA LEU A 206 5.38 -6.05 -16.87
C LEU A 206 6.74 -6.28 -17.56
N GLU A 207 7.37 -7.44 -17.34
CA GLU A 207 8.58 -7.88 -18.02
C GLU A 207 8.29 -8.71 -19.28
N PRO A 208 9.14 -8.66 -20.32
CA PRO A 208 8.96 -9.52 -21.49
C PRO A 208 9.20 -11.02 -21.23
N ALA A 209 10.08 -11.36 -20.29
CA ALA A 209 10.64 -12.71 -20.10
C ALA A 209 9.61 -13.82 -19.77
N PRO A 210 8.55 -13.59 -18.97
CA PRO A 210 7.62 -14.68 -18.64
C PRO A 210 6.76 -15.18 -19.80
N ARG A 211 6.69 -14.45 -20.93
CA ARG A 211 5.71 -14.71 -22.01
C ARG A 211 6.24 -14.61 -23.43
N GLU A 212 7.57 -14.58 -23.59
CA GLU A 212 8.20 -14.38 -24.91
C GLU A 212 7.71 -13.10 -25.60
N ARG A 213 7.40 -12.05 -24.81
CA ARG A 213 7.00 -10.75 -25.37
C ARG A 213 8.21 -10.05 -25.95
N SER A 214 7.97 -9.12 -26.87
CA SER A 214 9.05 -8.35 -27.46
C SER A 214 9.72 -7.43 -26.44
N ASP A 215 11.01 -7.16 -26.65
CA ASP A 215 11.73 -6.16 -25.87
C ASP A 215 11.06 -4.76 -25.98
N ALA A 216 10.39 -4.50 -27.11
CA ALA A 216 9.65 -3.26 -27.33
C ALA A 216 8.46 -3.10 -26.37
N PHE A 217 7.82 -4.20 -25.95
CA PHE A 217 6.80 -4.17 -24.91
C PHE A 217 7.37 -3.73 -23.56
N GLY A 218 8.44 -4.38 -23.09
CA GLY A 218 9.09 -4.01 -21.83
C GLY A 218 9.60 -2.57 -21.84
N ALA A 219 10.23 -2.15 -22.95
CA ALA A 219 10.67 -0.78 -23.16
C ALA A 219 9.51 0.22 -23.13
N ALA A 220 8.38 -0.09 -23.77
CA ALA A 220 7.20 0.78 -23.80
C ALA A 220 6.63 0.97 -22.38
N ILE A 221 6.56 -0.09 -21.57
CA ILE A 221 6.12 0.00 -20.17
C ILE A 221 7.07 0.89 -19.36
N ARG A 222 8.39 0.67 -19.42
CA ARG A 222 9.36 1.44 -18.64
C ARG A 222 9.39 2.92 -19.02
N LEU A 223 9.41 3.24 -20.31
CA LEU A 223 9.31 4.63 -20.76
C LEU A 223 7.98 5.26 -20.35
N TYR A 224 6.89 4.50 -20.32
CA TYR A 224 5.62 5.03 -19.85
C TYR A 224 5.68 5.39 -18.37
N VAL A 225 6.16 4.46 -17.54
CA VAL A 225 6.34 4.62 -16.10
C VAL A 225 7.22 5.84 -15.79
N GLU A 226 8.32 6.01 -16.52
CA GLU A 226 9.21 7.16 -16.37
C GLU A 226 8.55 8.48 -16.81
N ASN A 227 7.98 8.54 -18.02
CA ASN A 227 7.41 9.77 -18.58
C ASN A 227 6.22 10.32 -17.77
N PHE A 228 5.51 9.44 -17.06
CA PHE A 228 4.34 9.79 -16.24
C PHE A 228 4.66 9.81 -14.74
N HIS A 229 5.93 9.69 -14.35
CA HIS A 229 6.41 9.80 -12.97
C HIS A 229 5.76 8.82 -11.99
N PHE A 230 5.53 7.57 -12.42
CA PHE A 230 5.07 6.49 -11.54
C PHE A 230 6.24 5.92 -10.71
N GLU A 231 6.85 6.77 -9.88
CA GLU A 231 8.07 6.46 -9.13
C GLU A 231 7.89 5.28 -8.16
N LYS A 232 6.72 5.16 -7.53
CA LYS A 232 6.46 4.11 -6.55
C LYS A 232 6.18 2.79 -7.22
N LEU A 233 5.52 2.80 -8.38
CA LEU A 233 5.44 1.65 -9.27
C LEU A 233 6.84 1.20 -9.73
N ALA A 234 7.72 2.11 -10.14
CA ALA A 234 9.10 1.75 -10.48
C ALA A 234 9.81 1.08 -9.27
N GLY A 235 9.61 1.61 -8.06
CA GLY A 235 10.10 0.98 -6.83
C GLY A 235 9.51 -0.42 -6.57
N LEU A 236 8.24 -0.67 -6.92
CA LEU A 236 7.61 -1.99 -6.85
C LEU A 236 8.22 -2.96 -7.88
N MET A 237 8.37 -2.51 -9.12
CA MET A 237 9.00 -3.29 -10.20
C MET A 237 10.41 -3.72 -9.81
N ALA A 238 11.23 -2.80 -9.29
CA ALA A 238 12.58 -3.09 -8.84
C ALA A 238 12.62 -4.13 -7.70
N ARG A 239 11.67 -4.05 -6.74
CA ARG A 239 11.54 -5.06 -5.67
C ARG A 239 11.13 -6.43 -6.18
N ALA A 240 10.30 -6.48 -7.23
CA ALA A 240 9.94 -7.70 -7.95
C ALA A 240 11.04 -8.20 -8.90
N GLN A 241 12.23 -7.59 -8.87
CA GLN A 241 13.36 -7.89 -9.78
C GLN A 241 13.06 -7.64 -11.26
N VAL A 242 12.01 -6.86 -11.55
CA VAL A 242 11.70 -6.41 -12.90
C VAL A 242 12.67 -5.27 -13.24
N PRO A 243 13.40 -5.32 -14.37
CA PRO A 243 14.29 -4.25 -14.78
C PRO A 243 13.54 -2.92 -14.87
N THR A 244 14.11 -1.86 -14.28
CA THR A 244 13.54 -0.49 -14.30
C THR A 244 14.46 0.53 -14.96
N ALA A 245 15.76 0.25 -15.01
CA ALA A 245 16.73 1.14 -15.62
C ALA A 245 16.53 1.17 -17.15
N LEU A 246 16.53 2.38 -17.69
CA LEU A 246 16.56 2.60 -19.11
C LEU A 246 18.00 2.49 -19.61
N ASP A 247 18.24 1.70 -20.64
CA ASP A 247 19.57 1.53 -21.25
C ASP A 247 19.93 2.65 -22.24
N GLY A 248 18.99 3.57 -22.49
CA GLY A 248 19.12 4.70 -23.43
C GLY A 248 18.83 4.34 -24.89
N ASP A 249 18.68 3.06 -25.23
CA ASP A 249 18.36 2.59 -26.57
C ASP A 249 16.88 2.20 -26.75
N GLU A 250 16.12 2.07 -25.66
CA GLU A 250 14.68 1.77 -25.67
C GLU A 250 13.86 2.70 -26.56
N GLY A 251 14.18 4.00 -26.59
CA GLY A 251 13.52 4.95 -27.48
C GLY A 251 13.67 4.57 -28.96
N LYS A 252 14.86 4.10 -29.37
CA LYS A 252 15.12 3.62 -30.73
C LYS A 252 14.44 2.27 -30.98
N LEU A 253 14.49 1.37 -30.00
CA LEU A 253 13.85 0.06 -30.06
C LEU A 253 12.34 0.20 -30.31
N ILE A 254 11.65 1.02 -29.50
CA ILE A 254 10.22 1.29 -29.65
C ILE A 254 9.95 2.00 -30.98
N ALA A 255 10.77 2.98 -31.38
CA ALA A 255 10.58 3.67 -32.66
C ALA A 255 10.67 2.72 -33.86
N GLY A 256 11.66 1.82 -33.86
CA GLY A 256 11.80 0.79 -34.88
C GLY A 256 10.60 -0.16 -34.90
N HIS A 257 10.17 -0.62 -33.73
CA HIS A 257 9.07 -1.56 -33.59
C HIS A 257 7.71 -0.92 -33.98
N VAL A 258 7.41 0.28 -33.50
CA VAL A 258 6.23 1.06 -33.88
C VAL A 258 6.20 1.31 -35.40
N GLY A 259 7.35 1.67 -35.99
CA GLY A 259 7.47 1.81 -37.45
C GLY A 259 7.12 0.53 -38.20
N ALA A 260 7.60 -0.62 -37.73
CA ALA A 260 7.31 -1.93 -38.29
C ALA A 260 5.82 -2.29 -38.18
N ILE A 261 5.20 -2.09 -37.02
CA ILE A 261 3.77 -2.34 -36.79
C ILE A 261 2.92 -1.48 -37.74
N LEU A 262 3.21 -0.17 -37.83
CA LEU A 262 2.45 0.74 -38.69
C LEU A 262 2.59 0.38 -40.17
N LYS A 263 3.79 -0.02 -40.61
CA LYS A 263 4.01 -0.52 -41.98
C LYS A 263 3.20 -1.78 -42.26
N LYS A 264 3.22 -2.76 -41.34
CA LYS A 264 2.44 -4.02 -41.42
C LYS A 264 0.94 -3.74 -41.50
N ARG A 265 0.40 -2.89 -40.62
CA ARG A 265 -1.03 -2.51 -40.61
C ARG A 265 -1.46 -1.77 -41.88
N ARG A 266 -0.61 -0.89 -42.42
CA ARG A 266 -0.87 -0.22 -43.72
C ARG A 266 -0.89 -1.21 -44.88
N ALA A 267 0.05 -2.16 -44.92
CA ALA A 267 0.08 -3.20 -45.94
C ALA A 267 -1.17 -4.10 -45.88
N ALA A 268 -1.58 -4.51 -44.67
CA ALA A 268 -2.80 -5.29 -44.47
C ALA A 268 -4.06 -4.52 -44.92
N ALA A 269 -4.19 -3.25 -44.52
CA ALA A 269 -5.30 -2.40 -44.94
C ALA A 269 -5.35 -2.20 -46.47
N ALA A 270 -4.20 -2.04 -47.12
CA ALA A 270 -4.10 -1.93 -48.58
C ALA A 270 -4.50 -3.24 -49.29
N ALA A 271 -4.15 -4.40 -48.72
CA ALA A 271 -4.59 -5.70 -49.24
C ALA A 271 -6.11 -5.86 -49.12
N THR A 272 -6.68 -5.58 -47.94
CA THR A 272 -8.14 -5.62 -47.73
C THR A 272 -8.88 -4.66 -48.65
N ALA A 273 -8.33 -3.46 -48.93
CA ALA A 273 -8.92 -2.50 -49.85
C ALA A 273 -8.88 -2.95 -51.32
N ARG A 274 -7.89 -3.77 -51.72
CA ARG A 274 -7.82 -4.36 -53.06
C ARG A 274 -8.85 -5.47 -53.26
N ASP A 275 -9.12 -6.23 -52.21
CA ASP A 275 -10.09 -7.34 -52.23
C ASP A 275 -11.53 -6.88 -51.96
N ALA A 276 -11.72 -5.67 -51.42
CA ALA A 276 -13.04 -5.10 -51.23
C ALA A 276 -13.76 -4.96 -52.59
N PRO A 277 -15.01 -5.45 -52.73
CA PRO A 277 -15.76 -5.30 -53.96
C PRO A 277 -15.79 -3.81 -54.34
N PRO A 278 -15.64 -3.47 -55.64
CA PRO A 278 -15.58 -2.08 -56.07
C PRO A 278 -16.81 -1.37 -55.50
N ALA A 279 -16.56 -0.35 -54.68
CA ALA A 279 -17.62 0.37 -53.98
C ALA A 279 -18.73 0.67 -54.97
N HIS A 280 -19.92 0.11 -54.72
CA HIS A 280 -21.08 0.31 -55.58
C HIS A 280 -21.24 1.83 -55.70
N LYS A 281 -20.93 2.37 -56.88
CA LYS A 281 -21.08 3.81 -57.14
C LYS A 281 -22.53 4.11 -56.79
N PRO A 282 -22.81 4.88 -55.72
CA PRO A 282 -24.19 5.16 -55.35
C PRO A 282 -24.85 5.76 -56.59
N ASP A 283 -26.00 5.19 -56.97
CA ASP A 283 -26.79 5.73 -58.06
C ASP A 283 -26.85 7.24 -57.90
N ARG A 284 -26.42 7.94 -58.95
CA ARG A 284 -26.27 9.39 -58.99
C ARG A 284 -27.47 9.98 -58.24
N PRO A 285 -27.26 10.74 -57.14
CA PRO A 285 -28.38 11.21 -56.33
C PRO A 285 -29.37 11.88 -57.26
N PRO A 286 -30.68 11.56 -57.16
CA PRO A 286 -31.68 12.10 -58.07
C PRO A 286 -31.52 13.62 -58.07
N LYS A 287 -31.37 14.19 -59.28
CA LYS A 287 -31.20 15.64 -59.48
C LYS A 287 -32.18 16.36 -58.56
N PRO A 288 -31.72 17.28 -57.70
CA PRO A 288 -32.62 18.01 -56.81
C PRO A 288 -33.69 18.67 -57.69
N LYS A 289 -34.94 18.22 -57.56
CA LYS A 289 -36.08 18.91 -58.16
C LYS A 289 -36.00 20.36 -57.69
N ALA A 290 -35.99 21.30 -58.64
CA ALA A 290 -35.81 22.72 -58.40
C ALA A 290 -36.62 23.15 -57.18
N ALA A 291 -35.90 23.56 -56.13
CA ALA A 291 -36.52 24.05 -54.90
C ALA A 291 -37.38 25.26 -55.25
N GLY A 292 -38.70 25.10 -55.09
CA GLY A 292 -39.63 26.22 -55.09
C GLY A 292 -39.14 27.28 -54.11
N LYS A 293 -39.07 28.53 -54.58
CA LYS A 293 -38.70 29.72 -53.80
C LYS A 293 -39.38 29.68 -52.44
N LYS A 294 -38.62 29.47 -51.36
CA LYS A 294 -39.10 29.72 -50.01
C LYS A 294 -39.33 31.24 -49.85
N PRO A 295 -40.48 31.68 -49.32
CA PRO A 295 -40.73 33.09 -49.03
C PRO A 295 -39.75 33.58 -47.97
N ARG A 296 -39.16 34.76 -48.23
CA ARG A 296 -38.28 35.47 -47.29
C ARG A 296 -39.03 35.70 -45.98
N LYS A 297 -38.52 35.14 -44.88
CA LYS A 297 -38.99 35.44 -43.53
C LYS A 297 -38.54 36.87 -43.18
N PRO A 298 -39.44 37.75 -42.72
CA PRO A 298 -39.08 39.12 -42.34
C PRO A 298 -38.12 39.11 -41.15
N ARG A 299 -37.15 40.01 -41.23
CA ARG A 299 -36.11 40.27 -40.23
C ARG A 299 -36.79 40.89 -39.01
N GLY A 300 -36.95 40.11 -37.95
CA GLY A 300 -37.39 40.64 -36.66
C GLY A 300 -36.19 41.28 -35.98
N ASP A 301 -36.15 42.61 -36.01
CA ASP A 301 -35.35 43.40 -35.08
C ASP A 301 -35.94 43.19 -33.68
N GLY A 302 -35.11 42.77 -32.73
CA GLY A 302 -35.58 42.40 -31.41
C GLY A 302 -34.47 42.46 -30.37
N GLY A 303 -34.30 43.64 -29.78
CA GLY A 303 -34.23 43.78 -28.32
C GLY A 303 -32.85 43.66 -27.67
N ALA A 304 -32.29 44.82 -27.38
CA ALA A 304 -31.35 45.03 -26.28
C ALA A 304 -32.07 44.93 -24.92
N ALA A 305 -31.46 44.21 -23.98
CA ALA A 305 -31.60 44.28 -22.51
C ALA A 305 -30.73 43.13 -21.93
N ALA A 306 -29.97 43.21 -20.85
CA ALA A 306 -29.52 44.26 -19.94
C ALA A 306 -28.29 43.66 -19.21
#